data_AF-D6PWA3-F1
#
_entry.id   AF-D6PWA3-F1
#
_cell.length_a   1.000
_cell.length_b   1.000
_cell.length_c   1.000
_cell.angle_alpha   90.00
_cell.angle_beta   90.00
_cell.angle_gamma   90.00
#
_symmetry.space_group_name_H-M   'P 1'
#
loop_
_entity.id
_entity.type
_entity.pdbx_description
1 polymer ?
#
loop_
_entity_poly.entity_id
_entity_poly.type
_entity_poly.pdbx_seq_one_letter_code
_entity_poly.pdbx_strand_id
1 'polypeptide(L)' 'EELESTINEALDWLDETPDADLEDLEDKKKEVEQIANPIMKDLYQQAPQGGAEDDFDFGDDE' A
#
# COMPACT_ATOMS: atom_id res chain seq x y z
N GLU A 1 5.22 -13.79 -2.22
CA GLU A 1 6.36 -13.52 -1.33
C GLU A 1 6.82 -12.07 -1.45
N GLU A 2 6.81 -11.46 -2.65
CA GLU A 2 7.18 -10.04 -2.82
C GLU A 2 6.37 -9.07 -1.93
N LEU A 3 5.03 -9.15 -1.95
CA LEU A 3 4.19 -8.31 -1.09
C LEU A 3 4.48 -8.49 0.42
N GLU A 4 4.65 -9.74 0.86
CA GLU A 4 4.93 -10.05 2.27
C GLU A 4 6.31 -9.53 2.70
N SER A 5 7.32 -9.67 1.83
CA SER A 5 8.65 -9.09 2.05
C SER A 5 8.56 -7.58 2.21
N THR A 6 7.90 -6.88 1.29
CA THR A 6 7.79 -5.42 1.32
C THR A 6 7.05 -4.93 2.57
N ILE A 7 6.01 -5.64 3.01
CA ILE A 7 5.32 -5.31 4.26
C ILE A 7 6.26 -5.48 5.46
N ASN A 8 6.98 -6.59 5.55
CA ASN A 8 7.91 -6.81 6.66
C ASN A 8 9.04 -5.77 6.66
N GLU A 9 9.61 -5.45 5.50
CA GLU A 9 10.64 -4.41 5.36
C GLU A 9 10.10 -3.02 5.75
N ALA A 10 8.84 -2.71 5.46
CA ALA A 10 8.22 -1.47 5.90
C ALA A 10 7.97 -1.42 7.42
N LEU A 11 7.57 -2.54 8.02
CA LEU A 11 7.40 -2.65 9.47
C LEU A 11 8.74 -2.53 10.20
N ASP A 12 9.77 -3.24 9.74
CA ASP A 12 11.12 -3.17 10.29
C ASP A 12 11.67 -1.73 10.19
N TRP A 13 11.47 -1.08 9.04
CA TRP A 13 11.87 0.31 8.87
C TRP A 13 11.15 1.24 9.85
N LEU A 14 9.83 1.12 10.03
CA LEU A 14 9.07 1.93 11.00
C LEU A 14 9.55 1.74 12.44
N ASP A 15 9.93 0.52 12.81
CA ASP A 15 10.48 0.22 14.13
C ASP A 15 11.86 0.87 14.34
N GLU A 16 12.66 1.00 13.27
CA GLU A 16 13.98 1.65 13.28
C GLU A 16 13.93 3.18 13.13
N THR A 17 12.84 3.73 12.60
CA THR A 17 12.64 5.17 12.35
C THR A 17 11.41 5.76 13.05
N PRO A 18 11.27 5.65 14.39
CA PRO A 18 10.08 6.08 15.12
C PRO A 18 9.81 7.60 15.05
N ASP A 19 10.83 8.39 14.71
CA ASP A 19 10.76 9.85 14.55
C ASP A 19 10.87 10.28 13.07
N ALA A 20 10.54 9.38 12.12
CA ALA A 20 10.52 9.71 10.70
C ALA A 20 9.58 10.90 10.41
N ASP A 21 10.01 11.78 9.50
CA ASP A 21 9.22 12.92 9.06
C ASP A 21 8.10 12.48 8.11
N LEU A 22 7.10 13.35 7.91
CA LEU A 22 5.95 13.06 7.06
C LEU A 22 6.36 12.60 5.65
N GLU A 23 7.35 13.27 5.07
CA GLU A 23 7.86 12.96 3.71
C GLU A 23 8.42 11.53 3.63
N ASP A 24 9.19 11.10 4.65
CA ASP A 24 9.74 9.75 4.71
C ASP A 24 8.63 8.68 4.88
N LEU A 25 7.61 8.99 5.68
CA LEU A 25 6.45 8.12 5.88
C LEU A 25 5.61 7.98 4.61
N GLU A 26 5.40 9.07 3.87
CA GLU A 26 4.68 9.08 2.59
C GLU A 26 5.43 8.32 1.51
N ASP A 27 6.75 8.49 1.42
CA ASP A 27 7.59 7.72 0.51
C ASP A 27 7.54 6.22 0.83
N LYS A 28 7.62 5.85 2.12
CA LYS A 28 7.54 4.44 2.51
C LYS A 28 6.16 3.84 2.25
N LYS A 29 5.09 4.60 2.50
CA LYS A 29 3.71 4.23 2.16
C LYS A 29 3.60 3.96 0.65
N LYS A 30 4.13 4.86 -0.18
CA LYS A 30 4.07 4.76 -1.64
C LYS A 30 4.80 3.52 -2.18
N GLU A 31 5.92 3.15 -1.58
CA GLU A 31 6.65 1.91 -1.90
C GLU A 31 5.77 0.67 -1.70
N VAL A 32 5.07 0.59 -0.56
CA VAL A 32 4.16 -0.53 -0.26
C VAL A 32 2.96 -0.54 -1.22
N GLU A 33 2.37 0.62 -1.49
CA GLU A 33 1.21 0.77 -2.37
C GLU A 33 1.49 0.36 -3.81
N GLN A 34 2.69 0.65 -4.33
CA GLN A 34 3.07 0.26 -5.69
C GLN A 34 2.95 -1.25 -5.93
N ILE A 35 3.13 -2.05 -4.88
CA ILE A 35 3.04 -3.52 -4.94
C ILE A 35 1.65 -3.99 -4.51
N ALA A 36 1.06 -3.39 -3.46
CA ALA A 36 -0.24 -3.79 -2.94
C ALA A 36 -1.40 -3.44 -3.88
N ASN A 37 -1.42 -2.24 -4.46
CA ASN A 37 -2.52 -1.75 -5.30
C ASN A 37 -2.85 -2.64 -6.50
N PRO A 38 -1.89 -3.12 -7.33
CA PRO A 38 -2.22 -4.01 -8.43
C PRO A 38 -2.79 -5.35 -7.93
N ILE A 39 -2.31 -5.89 -6.82
CA ILE A 39 -2.79 -7.15 -6.24
C ILE A 39 -4.23 -6.99 -5.73
N MET A 40 -4.51 -5.88 -5.03
CA MET A 40 -5.85 -5.56 -4.54
C MET A 40 -6.81 -5.36 -5.71
N LYS A 41 -6.39 -4.65 -6.76
CA LYS A 41 -7.18 -4.47 -7.99
C LYS A 41 -7.51 -5.82 -8.65
N ASP A 42 -6.53 -6.69 -8.79
CA ASP A 42 -6.73 -8.02 -9.38
C ASP A 42 -7.67 -8.88 -8.51
N LEU A 43 -7.57 -8.79 -7.18
CA LEU A 43 -8.47 -9.48 -6.25
C LEU A 43 -9.91 -8.98 -6.38
N TYR A 44 -10.13 -7.67 -6.45
CA TYR A 44 -11.45 -7.09 -6.62
C TYR A 44 -12.04 -7.37 -8.02
N GLN A 45 -11.22 -7.40 -9.07
CA GLN A 45 -11.66 -7.80 -10.41
C GLN A 45 -12.09 -9.28 -10.49
N GLN A 46 -11.50 -10.13 -9.65
CA GLN A 46 -11.87 -11.54 -9.53
C GLN A 46 -13.08 -11.77 -8.62
N ALA A 47 -13.47 -10.79 -7.82
CA ALA A 47 -14.71 -10.85 -7.04
C ALA A 47 -15.92 -10.76 -7.99
N PRO A 48 -16.93 -11.65 -7.86
CA PRO A 48 -18.12 -11.58 -8.70
C PRO A 48 -18.82 -10.23 -8.50
N GLN A 49 -19.00 -9.51 -9.62
CA GLN A 49 -19.69 -8.21 -9.79
C GLN A 49 -20.60 -7.86 -8.60
N GLY A 50 -20.11 -7.03 -7.67
CA GLY A 50 -20.90 -6.64 -6.52
C GLY A 50 -20.25 -5.74 -5.48
N GLY A 51 -19.05 -5.21 -5.69
CA GLY A 51 -18.47 -4.30 -4.70
C GLY A 51 -17.22 -3.59 -5.20
N ALA A 52 -17.30 -2.27 -5.24
CA ALA A 52 -16.24 -1.30 -5.48
C ALA A 52 -15.74 -1.18 -6.94
N GLU A 53 -16.67 -0.88 -7.84
CA GLU A 53 -16.39 0.10 -8.88
C GLU A 53 -16.41 1.49 -8.24
N ASP A 54 -15.36 2.28 -8.53
CA ASP A 54 -15.04 3.61 -8.00
C ASP A 54 -14.43 3.66 -6.57
N ASP A 55 -13.26 4.30 -6.47
CA ASP A 55 -12.69 4.91 -5.25
C ASP A 55 -11.83 4.08 -4.28
N PHE A 56 -11.04 3.10 -4.74
CA PHE A 56 -9.81 2.75 -4.00
C PHE A 56 -8.64 3.60 -4.49
N ASP A 57 -8.81 4.91 -4.34
CA ASP A 57 -7.71 5.84 -4.35
C ASP A 57 -7.17 5.95 -2.92
N PHE A 58 -6.12 5.18 -2.62
CA PHE A 58 -5.49 5.22 -1.30
C PHE A 58 -4.57 6.47 -1.15
N GLY A 59 -4.56 7.38 -2.13
CA GLY A 59 -3.74 8.59 -2.07
C GLY A 59 -3.83 9.55 -3.25
N ASP A 60 -5.03 9.98 -3.66
CA ASP A 60 -5.22 11.27 -4.35
C ASP A 60 -5.84 12.24 -3.33
N ASP A 61 -4.98 12.68 -2.40
CA ASP A 61 -5.17 13.94 -1.70
C ASP A 61 -4.03 14.84 -2.22
N GLU A 62 -4.34 15.53 -3.34
CA GLU A 62 -3.66 16.68 -3.98
C GLU A 62 -2.19 16.57 -4.48
#